data_AF-A0AA45WKE6-F1
#
_entry.id   AF-A0AA45WKE6-F1
#
_cell.length_a   1.000
_cell.length_b   1.000
_cell.length_c   1.000
_cell.angle_alpha   90.00
_cell.angle_beta   90.00
_cell.angle_gamma   90.00
#
_symmetry.space_group_name_H-M   'P 1'
#
loop_
_entity.id
_entity.type
_entity.pdbx_description
1 polymer ?
#
loop_
_entity_poly.entity_id
_entity_poly.type
_entity_poly.pdbx_seq_one_letter_code
_entity_poly.pdbx_strand_id
1 'polypeptide(L)'
;MKRLVLYIFIFLISFLIFFIINFPIREFLIKFLAENNLRFKTVEGNIFSTKIVGISYDNIYIEDIKARNYFLNINLLINNSQKVKINPLKKEAVLILKDLKLEDYQLKPKYYGNLSTNNFIIKKQDKMLALEGQAEIFVSKTDNPFVKNLRIDLKLKPEKDYNILEFNLSSENIAGSFKGKLYSSQDLENFIVDGIFIGNIYNTPVNKNIKTNLEDLLNFRF
;
A
#
# COMPACT_ATOMS: atom_id res chain seq x y z
N MET A 1 -40.13 33.69 -14.93
CA MET A 1 -39.07 33.29 -13.97
C MET A 1 -39.07 31.79 -13.65
N LYS A 2 -40.12 31.18 -13.06
CA LYS A 2 -40.08 29.77 -12.61
C LYS A 2 -39.74 28.73 -13.70
N ARG A 3 -40.24 28.91 -14.93
CA ARG A 3 -39.93 28.02 -16.08
C ARG A 3 -38.47 28.13 -16.56
N LEU A 4 -37.90 29.34 -16.54
CA LEU A 4 -36.51 29.57 -16.96
C LEU A 4 -35.53 28.95 -15.96
N VAL A 5 -35.79 29.06 -14.66
CA VAL A 5 -35.00 28.38 -13.61
C VAL A 5 -35.07 26.87 -13.77
N LEU A 6 -36.24 26.31 -14.08
CA LEU A 6 -36.40 24.88 -14.34
C LEU A 6 -35.58 24.42 -15.57
N TYR A 7 -35.59 25.19 -16.67
CA TYR A 7 -34.78 24.85 -17.85
C TYR A 7 -33.28 24.92 -17.58
N ILE A 8 -32.83 25.92 -16.82
CA ILE A 8 -31.42 26.01 -16.39
C ILE A 8 -31.06 24.79 -15.54
N PHE A 9 -31.92 24.37 -14.61
CA PHE A 9 -31.69 23.21 -13.77
C PHE A 9 -31.61 21.90 -14.57
N ILE A 10 -32.54 21.68 -15.50
CA ILE A 10 -32.53 20.52 -16.40
C ILE A 10 -31.28 20.53 -17.29
N PHE A 11 -30.90 21.68 -17.84
CA PHE A 11 -29.67 21.83 -18.61
C PHE A 11 -28.44 21.48 -17.77
N LEU A 12 -28.32 22.01 -16.55
CA LEU A 12 -27.19 21.72 -15.66
C LEU A 12 -27.09 20.24 -15.32
N ILE A 13 -28.22 19.59 -15.00
CA ILE A 13 -28.24 18.14 -14.74
C ILE A 13 -27.83 17.36 -15.98
N SER A 14 -28.39 17.70 -17.14
CA SER A 14 -28.08 17.01 -18.40
C SER A 14 -26.62 17.18 -18.79
N PHE A 15 -26.08 18.39 -18.61
CA PHE A 15 -24.68 18.71 -18.83
C PHE A 15 -23.77 17.94 -17.87
N LEU A 16 -24.10 17.87 -16.58
CA LEU A 16 -23.35 17.08 -15.60
C LEU A 16 -23.37 15.59 -15.94
N ILE A 17 -24.53 15.04 -16.30
CA ILE A 17 -24.65 13.63 -16.72
C ILE A 17 -23.82 13.38 -17.97
N PHE A 18 -23.94 14.25 -18.99
CA PHE A 18 -23.15 14.17 -20.21
C PHE A 18 -21.65 14.24 -19.92
N PHE A 19 -21.22 15.16 -19.06
CA PHE A 19 -19.83 15.31 -18.67
C PHE A 19 -19.30 14.09 -17.92
N ILE A 20 -20.05 13.54 -16.97
CA ILE A 20 -19.66 12.33 -16.21
C ILE A 20 -19.52 11.12 -17.14
N ILE A 21 -20.44 10.97 -18.09
CA ILE A 21 -20.42 9.85 -19.06
C ILE A 21 -19.25 9.98 -20.03
N ASN A 22 -18.94 11.19 -20.48
CA ASN A 22 -17.89 11.46 -21.48
C ASN A 22 -16.56 11.89 -20.86
N PHE A 23 -16.40 11.80 -19.54
CA PHE A 23 -15.16 12.20 -18.88
C PHE A 23 -14.00 11.30 -19.34
N PRO A 24 -12.88 11.85 -19.84
CA PRO A 24 -11.75 11.08 -20.39
C PRO A 24 -10.89 10.49 -19.25
N ILE A 25 -11.49 9.64 -18.44
CA ILE A 25 -10.83 9.03 -17.27
C ILE A 25 -9.65 8.17 -17.67
N ARG A 26 -9.71 7.54 -18.85
CA ARG A 26 -8.67 6.67 -19.38
C ARG A 26 -7.40 7.49 -19.63
N GLU A 27 -7.53 8.60 -20.33
CA GLU A 27 -6.44 9.52 -20.65
C GLU A 27 -5.86 10.14 -19.38
N PHE A 28 -6.73 10.51 -18.43
CA PHE A 28 -6.31 11.00 -17.11
C PHE A 28 -5.48 9.97 -16.35
N LEU A 29 -5.93 8.71 -16.28
CA LEU A 29 -5.23 7.64 -15.59
C LEU A 29 -3.92 7.26 -16.28
N ILE A 30 -3.91 7.20 -17.62
CA ILE A 30 -2.70 6.99 -18.41
C ILE A 30 -1.65 8.04 -18.06
N LYS A 31 -2.04 9.32 -18.05
CA LYS A 31 -1.15 10.43 -17.71
C LYS A 31 -0.65 10.30 -16.28
N PHE A 32 -1.54 10.06 -15.31
CA PHE A 32 -1.19 9.89 -13.90
C PHE A 32 -0.21 8.73 -13.67
N LEU A 33 -0.44 7.57 -14.28
CA LEU A 33 0.45 6.41 -14.16
C LEU A 33 1.83 6.72 -14.76
N ALA A 34 1.86 7.35 -15.94
CA ALA A 34 3.11 7.71 -16.60
C ALA A 34 3.93 8.75 -15.81
N GLU A 35 3.28 9.78 -15.24
CA GLU A 35 3.93 10.78 -14.38
C GLU A 35 4.57 10.18 -13.13
N ASN A 36 4.09 9.03 -12.66
CA ASN A 36 4.61 8.30 -11.51
C ASN A 36 5.52 7.11 -11.91
N ASN A 37 6.07 7.09 -13.13
CA ASN A 37 6.95 6.04 -13.64
C ASN A 37 6.35 4.62 -13.63
N LEU A 38 5.02 4.50 -13.62
CA LEU A 38 4.33 3.21 -13.69
C LEU A 38 4.15 2.78 -15.14
N ARG A 39 4.69 1.63 -15.52
CA ARG A 39 4.43 1.02 -16.83
C ARG A 39 3.15 0.18 -16.75
N PHE A 40 2.37 0.14 -17.81
CA PHE A 40 1.13 -0.63 -17.89
C PHE A 40 0.90 -1.11 -19.33
N LYS A 41 0.14 -2.20 -19.50
CA LYS A 41 -0.23 -2.71 -20.84
C LYS A 41 -1.45 -1.99 -21.39
N THR A 42 -2.55 -1.99 -20.64
CA THR A 42 -3.80 -1.36 -21.06
C THR A 42 -4.53 -0.73 -19.88
N VAL A 43 -5.27 0.34 -20.17
CA VAL A 43 -6.27 0.95 -19.29
C VAL A 43 -7.59 0.95 -20.03
N GLU A 44 -8.60 0.33 -19.42
CA GLU A 44 -9.92 0.12 -19.98
C GLU A 44 -11.01 0.57 -18.99
N GLY A 45 -12.17 0.93 -19.52
CA GLY A 45 -13.35 1.26 -18.73
C GLY A 45 -13.68 2.76 -18.66
N ASN A 46 -14.48 3.13 -17.66
CA ASN A 46 -15.03 4.47 -17.48
C ASN A 46 -14.92 4.92 -16.01
N ILE A 47 -15.54 6.06 -15.68
CA ILE A 47 -15.44 6.67 -14.35
C ILE A 47 -16.02 5.78 -13.23
N PHE A 48 -16.91 4.84 -13.53
CA PHE A 48 -17.51 3.93 -12.54
C PHE A 48 -16.76 2.61 -12.41
N SER A 49 -16.16 2.13 -13.50
CA SER A 49 -15.47 0.86 -13.54
C SER A 49 -14.26 0.95 -14.43
N THR A 50 -13.07 0.84 -13.86
CA THR A 50 -11.80 0.85 -14.59
C THR A 50 -11.07 -0.48 -14.39
N LYS A 51 -10.40 -0.97 -15.42
CA LYS A 51 -9.45 -2.07 -15.34
C LYS A 51 -8.10 -1.60 -15.88
N ILE A 52 -7.04 -1.84 -15.11
CA ILE A 52 -5.66 -1.60 -15.53
C ILE A 52 -4.96 -2.95 -15.56
N VAL A 53 -4.28 -3.26 -16.67
CA VAL A 53 -3.64 -4.56 -16.90
C VAL A 53 -2.13 -4.40 -16.96
N GLY A 54 -1.42 -5.31 -16.28
CA GLY A 54 0.03 -5.45 -16.34
C GLY A 54 0.77 -4.22 -15.85
N ILE A 55 0.47 -3.76 -14.63
CA ILE A 55 1.18 -2.64 -14.02
C ILE A 55 2.54 -3.12 -13.52
N SER A 56 3.59 -2.37 -13.80
CA SER A 56 4.92 -2.66 -13.26
C SER A 56 5.66 -1.39 -12.85
N TYR A 57 6.39 -1.50 -11.76
CA TYR A 57 7.31 -0.50 -11.22
C TYR A 57 8.54 -1.21 -10.68
N ASP A 58 9.73 -0.91 -11.18
CA ASP A 58 10.96 -1.62 -10.85
C ASP A 58 10.81 -3.15 -10.90
N ASN A 59 10.97 -3.85 -9.77
CA ASN A 59 10.81 -5.31 -9.69
C ASN A 59 9.37 -5.73 -9.38
N ILE A 60 8.44 -4.81 -9.17
CA ILE A 60 7.05 -5.11 -8.80
C ILE A 60 6.21 -5.28 -10.07
N TYR A 61 5.38 -6.32 -10.11
CA TYR A 61 4.41 -6.57 -11.16
C TYR A 61 3.03 -6.89 -10.58
N ILE A 62 1.99 -6.29 -11.15
CA ILE A 62 0.60 -6.55 -10.84
C ILE A 62 -0.10 -6.92 -12.14
N GLU A 63 -0.72 -8.10 -12.17
CA GLU A 63 -1.36 -8.62 -13.37
C GLU A 63 -2.60 -7.81 -13.75
N ASP A 64 -3.49 -7.59 -12.80
CA ASP A 64 -4.65 -6.72 -13.00
C ASP A 64 -5.05 -5.95 -11.74
N ILE A 65 -5.54 -4.72 -11.95
CA ILE A 65 -6.27 -3.94 -10.96
C ILE A 65 -7.64 -3.61 -11.54
N LYS A 66 -8.70 -4.04 -10.85
CA LYS A 66 -10.08 -3.65 -11.16
C LYS A 66 -10.56 -2.65 -10.12
N ALA A 67 -10.83 -1.43 -10.55
CA ALA A 67 -11.39 -0.36 -9.74
C ALA A 67 -12.89 -0.23 -9.98
N ARG A 68 -13.68 -0.24 -8.92
CA ARG A 68 -15.09 0.16 -8.94
C ARG A 68 -15.26 1.41 -8.11
N ASN A 69 -15.59 2.51 -8.78
CA ASN A 69 -15.82 3.80 -8.15
C ASN A 69 -17.30 3.94 -7.83
N TYR A 70 -17.60 3.91 -6.53
CA TYR A 70 -18.86 4.43 -6.00
C TYR A 70 -18.59 5.88 -5.61
N PHE A 71 -19.60 6.76 -5.71
CA PHE A 71 -19.47 8.21 -5.47
C PHE A 71 -18.66 8.61 -4.21
N LEU A 72 -18.62 7.76 -3.18
CA LEU A 72 -17.91 8.01 -1.92
C LEU A 72 -16.74 7.05 -1.64
N ASN A 73 -16.65 5.92 -2.35
CA ASN A 73 -15.72 4.83 -2.05
C ASN A 73 -15.22 4.20 -3.36
N ILE A 74 -13.92 3.97 -3.46
CA ILE A 74 -13.29 3.26 -4.57
C ILE A 74 -12.85 1.90 -4.06
N ASN A 75 -13.37 0.83 -4.65
CA ASN A 75 -12.96 -0.53 -4.33
C ASN A 75 -12.02 -1.04 -5.43
N LEU A 76 -10.78 -1.32 -5.07
CA LEU A 76 -9.80 -1.96 -5.94
C LEU A 76 -9.72 -3.46 -5.61
N LEU A 77 -9.65 -4.27 -6.66
CA LEU A 77 -9.37 -5.68 -6.60
C LEU A 77 -8.08 -5.93 -7.39
N ILE A 78 -7.04 -6.42 -6.71
CA ILE A 78 -5.71 -6.67 -7.27
C ILE A 78 -5.55 -8.17 -7.49
N ASN A 79 -5.17 -8.59 -8.70
CA ASN A 79 -5.07 -10.00 -9.12
C ASN A 79 -6.30 -10.82 -8.70
N ASN A 80 -7.49 -10.22 -8.85
CA ASN A 80 -8.80 -10.77 -8.48
C ASN A 80 -9.02 -11.24 -7.02
N SER A 81 -8.05 -11.07 -6.13
CA SER A 81 -8.06 -11.67 -4.78
C SER A 81 -7.91 -10.63 -3.67
N GLN A 82 -6.97 -9.70 -3.84
CA GLN A 82 -6.58 -8.76 -2.80
C GLN A 82 -7.41 -7.48 -2.91
N LYS A 83 -7.82 -6.91 -1.78
CA LYS A 83 -8.79 -5.80 -1.77
C LYS A 83 -8.17 -4.54 -1.17
N VAL A 84 -8.39 -3.42 -1.84
CA VAL A 84 -8.10 -2.09 -1.31
C VAL A 84 -9.38 -1.25 -1.38
N LYS A 85 -9.78 -0.65 -0.26
CA LYS A 85 -10.89 0.29 -0.23
C LYS A 85 -10.35 1.69 -0.01
N ILE A 86 -10.60 2.61 -0.91
CA ILE A 86 -10.17 4.01 -0.79
C ILE A 86 -11.42 4.84 -0.51
N ASN A 87 -11.35 5.68 0.52
CA ASN A 87 -12.37 6.63 0.92
C ASN A 87 -11.82 8.05 0.70
N PRO A 88 -12.04 8.66 -0.49
CA PRO A 88 -11.42 9.94 -0.83
C PRO A 88 -11.76 11.06 0.16
N LEU A 89 -13.00 11.12 0.66
CA LEU A 89 -13.43 12.13 1.64
C LEU A 89 -12.67 12.03 2.97
N LYS A 90 -12.33 10.81 3.39
CA LYS A 90 -11.56 10.56 4.62
C LYS A 90 -10.05 10.59 4.38
N LYS A 91 -9.61 10.71 3.12
CA LYS A 91 -8.22 10.58 2.67
C LYS A 91 -7.59 9.29 3.22
N GLU A 92 -8.33 8.19 3.13
CA GLU A 92 -8.02 6.92 3.77
C GLU A 92 -8.06 5.78 2.75
N ALA A 93 -7.14 4.82 2.89
CA ALA A 93 -7.17 3.55 2.19
C ALA A 93 -7.12 2.40 3.21
N VAL A 94 -7.88 1.35 2.98
CA VAL A 94 -7.92 0.13 3.80
C VAL A 94 -7.47 -1.04 2.94
N LEU A 95 -6.34 -1.63 3.31
CA LEU A 95 -5.74 -2.81 2.68
C LEU A 95 -6.23 -4.07 3.39
N ILE A 96 -6.77 -5.01 2.63
CA ILE A 96 -7.19 -6.33 3.10
C ILE A 96 -6.48 -7.35 2.22
N LEU A 97 -5.41 -7.92 2.75
CA LEU A 97 -4.59 -8.91 2.06
C LEU A 97 -4.78 -10.27 2.73
N LYS A 98 -5.14 -11.28 1.93
CA LYS A 98 -5.28 -12.66 2.41
C LYS A 98 -4.27 -13.54 1.73
N ASP A 99 -3.27 -13.98 2.49
CA ASP A 99 -2.24 -14.93 2.07
C ASP A 99 -1.62 -14.56 0.71
N LEU A 100 -1.28 -13.28 0.55
CA LEU A 100 -0.71 -12.74 -0.67
C LEU A 100 0.68 -13.34 -0.87
N LYS A 101 0.85 -14.16 -1.91
CA LYS A 101 2.14 -14.74 -2.28
C LYS A 101 3.08 -13.68 -2.84
N LEU A 102 4.18 -13.41 -2.14
CA LEU A 102 5.12 -12.35 -2.49
C LEU A 102 5.78 -12.57 -3.86
N GLU A 103 6.03 -13.82 -4.23
CA GLU A 103 6.66 -14.19 -5.50
C GLU A 103 5.82 -13.79 -6.72
N ASP A 104 4.49 -13.81 -6.60
CA ASP A 104 3.55 -13.51 -7.70
C ASP A 104 3.57 -12.03 -8.09
N TYR A 105 4.15 -11.17 -7.24
CA TYR A 105 4.20 -9.72 -7.44
C TYR A 105 5.61 -9.22 -7.78
N GLN A 106 6.56 -10.11 -8.07
CA GLN A 106 7.94 -9.77 -8.41
C GLN A 106 8.32 -10.25 -9.82
N LEU A 107 8.84 -9.37 -10.68
CA LEU A 107 9.37 -9.75 -12.00
C LEU A 107 10.53 -10.74 -11.89
N LYS A 108 11.40 -10.55 -10.90
CA LYS A 108 12.46 -11.46 -10.49
C LYS A 108 12.29 -11.74 -8.99
N PRO A 109 11.66 -12.86 -8.61
CA PRO A 109 11.37 -13.16 -7.21
C PRO A 109 12.63 -13.28 -6.35
N LYS A 110 12.79 -12.36 -5.40
CA LYS A 110 13.84 -12.41 -4.35
C LYS A 110 13.29 -12.94 -3.02
N TYR A 111 12.02 -12.67 -2.77
CA TYR A 111 11.31 -13.08 -1.57
C TYR A 111 10.21 -14.07 -1.92
N TYR A 112 10.13 -15.16 -1.19
CA TYR A 112 9.09 -16.19 -1.33
C TYR A 112 8.35 -16.32 -0.02
N GLY A 113 7.04 -16.44 -0.08
CA GLY A 113 6.19 -16.54 1.11
C GLY A 113 4.99 -15.62 1.02
N ASN A 114 4.36 -15.33 2.15
CA ASN A 114 3.02 -14.76 2.19
C ASN A 114 2.92 -13.51 3.05
N LEU A 115 2.07 -12.58 2.64
CA LEU A 115 1.68 -11.39 3.40
C LEU A 115 0.17 -11.42 3.65
N SER A 116 -0.22 -11.28 4.91
CA SER A 116 -1.61 -11.13 5.31
C SER A 116 -1.80 -9.85 6.10
N THR A 117 -2.90 -9.15 5.83
CA THR A 117 -3.33 -7.99 6.61
C THR A 117 -4.84 -8.03 6.80
N ASN A 118 -5.30 -7.71 8.00
CA ASN A 118 -6.71 -7.55 8.27
C ASN A 118 -7.02 -6.07 8.54
N ASN A 119 -7.62 -5.39 7.54
CA ASN A 119 -7.98 -3.98 7.61
C ASN A 119 -6.82 -3.07 8.00
N PHE A 120 -5.71 -3.14 7.27
CA PHE A 120 -4.60 -2.21 7.47
C PHE A 120 -4.95 -0.84 6.87
N ILE A 121 -5.05 0.18 7.70
CA ILE A 121 -5.52 1.52 7.36
C ILE A 121 -4.32 2.43 7.10
N ILE A 122 -4.37 3.15 5.98
CA ILE A 122 -3.43 4.20 5.58
C ILE A 122 -4.22 5.49 5.45
N LYS A 123 -3.94 6.49 6.28
CA LYS A 123 -4.64 7.77 6.28
C LYS A 123 -3.67 8.94 6.11
N LYS A 124 -3.95 9.81 5.14
CA LYS A 124 -3.18 11.05 4.95
C LYS A 124 -3.54 12.08 6.02
N GLN A 125 -2.56 12.49 6.83
CA GLN A 125 -2.65 13.58 7.81
C GLN A 125 -1.64 14.68 7.46
N ASP A 126 -1.83 15.90 7.94
CA ASP A 126 -1.13 17.12 7.47
C ASP A 126 0.39 17.00 7.30
N LYS A 127 1.09 16.25 8.16
CA LYS A 127 2.56 16.08 8.08
C LYS A 127 3.02 14.63 7.95
N MET A 128 2.11 13.66 7.98
CA MET A 128 2.48 12.25 7.99
C MET A 128 1.41 11.33 7.40
N LEU A 129 1.79 10.08 7.14
CA LEU A 129 0.86 9.00 6.91
C LEU A 129 0.57 8.29 8.24
N ALA A 130 -0.68 8.35 8.68
CA ALA A 130 -1.14 7.54 9.81
C ALA A 130 -1.39 6.11 9.33
N LEU A 131 -0.64 5.18 9.90
CA LEU A 131 -0.69 3.75 9.60
C LEU A 131 -1.25 3.03 10.84
N GLU A 132 -2.33 2.28 10.63
CA GLU A 132 -3.01 1.56 11.70
C GLU A 132 -3.32 0.14 11.25
N GLY A 133 -2.96 -0.85 12.07
CA GLY A 133 -3.37 -2.22 11.86
C GLY A 133 -2.28 -3.23 12.15
N GLN A 134 -2.53 -4.45 11.72
CA GLN A 134 -1.63 -5.59 11.89
C GLN A 134 -1.33 -6.22 10.54
N ALA A 135 -0.10 -6.69 10.39
CA ALA A 135 0.35 -7.45 9.23
C ALA A 135 1.15 -8.66 9.69
N GLU A 136 0.90 -9.80 9.08
CA GLU A 136 1.66 -11.03 9.27
C GLU A 136 2.42 -11.29 7.98
N ILE A 137 3.74 -11.42 8.09
CA ILE A 137 4.62 -11.70 6.96
C ILE A 137 5.33 -13.01 7.26
N PHE A 138 5.22 -13.96 6.35
CA PHE A 138 6.03 -15.17 6.35
C PHE A 138 6.91 -15.18 5.12
N VAL A 139 8.22 -15.24 5.29
CA VAL A 139 9.21 -15.34 4.23
C VAL A 139 9.91 -16.68 4.35
N SER A 140 9.54 -17.62 3.48
CA SER A 140 10.15 -18.96 3.45
C SER A 140 11.59 -18.91 2.95
N LYS A 141 11.86 -18.06 1.95
CA LYS A 141 13.17 -17.90 1.33
C LYS A 141 13.43 -16.44 0.94
N THR A 142 14.68 -16.00 1.16
CA THR A 142 15.22 -14.72 0.69
C THR A 142 16.41 -14.96 -0.26
N ASP A 143 16.97 -13.90 -0.82
CA ASP A 143 18.25 -13.90 -1.52
C ASP A 143 19.44 -14.09 -0.57
N ASN A 144 19.25 -13.88 0.74
CA ASN A 144 20.23 -14.22 1.77
C ASN A 144 20.05 -15.69 2.22
N PRO A 145 21.03 -16.57 1.97
CA PRO A 145 20.90 -18.00 2.28
C PRO A 145 20.75 -18.29 3.78
N PHE A 146 21.10 -17.34 4.64
CA PHE A 146 21.04 -17.49 6.09
C PHE A 146 19.70 -17.04 6.71
N VAL A 147 18.86 -16.33 5.95
CA VAL A 147 17.53 -15.88 6.41
C VAL A 147 16.46 -16.70 5.70
N LYS A 148 15.91 -17.67 6.43
CA LYS A 148 14.85 -18.59 5.98
C LYS A 148 13.76 -18.69 7.04
N ASN A 149 12.56 -19.06 6.60
CA ASN A 149 11.41 -19.30 7.47
C ASN A 149 11.15 -18.15 8.45
N LEU A 150 11.34 -16.92 7.98
CA LEU A 150 11.18 -15.71 8.77
C LEU A 150 9.70 -15.39 8.93
N ARG A 151 9.24 -15.24 10.16
CA ARG A 151 7.91 -14.74 10.50
C ARG A 151 8.05 -13.37 11.14
N ILE A 152 7.25 -12.42 10.67
CA ILE A 152 7.18 -11.06 11.20
C ILE A 152 5.73 -10.75 11.50
N ASP A 153 5.43 -10.52 12.77
CA ASP A 153 4.13 -10.03 13.22
C ASP A 153 4.27 -8.54 13.51
N LEU A 154 3.72 -7.72 12.61
CA LEU A 154 3.84 -6.27 12.62
C LEU A 154 2.55 -5.64 13.18
N LYS A 155 2.70 -4.66 14.05
CA LYS A 155 1.62 -3.81 14.55
C LYS A 155 2.01 -2.34 14.44
N LEU A 156 1.11 -1.56 13.83
CA LEU A 156 1.25 -0.12 13.69
C LEU A 156 0.06 0.58 14.36
N LYS A 157 0.36 1.64 15.11
CA LYS A 157 -0.66 2.49 15.73
C LYS A 157 -0.28 3.96 15.52
N PRO A 158 -1.18 4.80 15.00
CA PRO A 158 -0.87 6.20 14.76
C PRO A 158 -0.81 6.99 16.07
N GLU A 159 0.17 7.89 16.17
CA GLU A 159 0.28 8.96 17.15
C GLU A 159 0.34 10.31 16.41
N LYS A 160 0.47 11.42 17.14
CA LYS A 160 0.36 12.78 16.55
C LYS A 160 1.38 13.05 15.42
N ASP A 161 2.63 12.63 15.60
CA ASP A 161 3.76 12.99 14.73
C ASP A 161 4.55 11.77 14.22
N TYR A 162 4.11 10.56 14.55
CA TYR A 162 4.74 9.30 14.16
C TYR A 162 3.74 8.14 14.30
N ASN A 163 4.10 6.98 13.78
CA ASN A 163 3.39 5.73 14.09
C ASN A 163 4.21 4.93 15.09
N ILE A 164 3.57 4.43 16.15
CA ILE A 164 4.18 3.41 17.00
C ILE A 164 4.32 2.15 16.16
N LEU A 165 5.55 1.63 16.09
CA LEU A 165 5.93 0.45 15.34
C LEU A 165 6.37 -0.63 16.34
N GLU A 166 5.62 -1.72 16.39
CA GLU A 166 5.95 -2.91 17.16
C GLU A 166 6.03 -4.09 16.18
N PHE A 167 7.10 -4.88 16.23
CA PHE A 167 7.14 -6.14 15.50
C PHE A 167 7.79 -7.25 16.31
N ASN A 168 7.29 -8.46 16.16
CA ASN A 168 7.97 -9.67 16.61
C ASN A 168 8.53 -10.39 15.40
N LEU A 169 9.73 -10.93 15.54
CA LEU A 169 10.43 -11.64 14.49
C LEU A 169 10.83 -13.02 15.01
N SER A 170 10.58 -14.07 14.22
CA SER A 170 11.01 -15.42 14.53
C SER A 170 11.45 -16.18 13.29
N SER A 171 12.50 -16.97 13.41
CA SER A 171 13.08 -17.87 12.41
C SER A 171 13.96 -18.89 13.14
N GLU A 172 14.60 -19.79 12.40
CA GLU A 172 15.52 -20.79 12.98
C GLU A 172 16.69 -20.14 13.77
N ASN A 173 17.24 -19.03 13.30
CA ASN A 173 18.44 -18.41 13.87
C ASN A 173 18.23 -16.99 14.41
N ILE A 174 17.04 -16.44 14.26
CA ILE A 174 16.73 -15.05 14.64
C ILE A 174 15.39 -15.05 15.36
N ALA A 175 15.37 -14.56 16.59
CA ALA A 175 14.13 -14.38 17.35
C ALA A 175 14.23 -13.09 18.17
N GLY A 176 13.20 -12.26 18.18
CA GLY A 176 13.23 -11.03 18.95
C GLY A 176 12.02 -10.16 18.74
N SER A 177 12.02 -9.02 19.41
CA SER A 177 10.99 -8.01 19.27
C SER A 177 11.63 -6.64 19.07
N PHE A 178 10.93 -5.80 18.32
CA PHE A 178 11.25 -4.40 18.15
C PHE A 178 10.11 -3.55 18.66
N LYS A 179 10.47 -2.46 19.32
CA LYS A 179 9.54 -1.41 19.70
C LYS A 179 10.15 -0.05 19.40
N GLY A 180 9.41 0.76 18.67
CA GLY A 180 9.89 2.05 18.24
C GLY A 180 8.83 2.91 17.57
N LYS A 181 9.33 3.83 16.75
CA LYS A 181 8.59 4.84 16.02
C LYS A 181 8.92 4.72 14.54
N LEU A 182 7.89 4.86 13.72
CA LEU A 182 8.00 5.02 12.28
C LEU A 182 7.55 6.44 11.94
N TYR A 183 8.51 7.27 11.57
CA TYR A 183 8.26 8.58 11.01
C TYR A 183 8.03 8.41 9.51
N SER A 184 6.87 8.84 9.02
CA SER A 184 6.52 8.70 7.61
C SER A 184 6.18 10.07 7.02
N SER A 185 6.81 10.43 5.91
CA SER A 185 6.41 11.60 5.13
C SER A 185 5.16 11.31 4.29
N GLN A 186 4.38 12.34 3.97
CA GLN A 186 3.25 12.19 3.04
C GLN A 186 3.67 11.69 1.66
N ASP A 187 4.87 12.08 1.23
CA ASP A 187 5.37 11.85 -0.13
C ASP A 187 6.04 10.48 -0.29
N LEU A 188 5.99 9.61 0.74
CA LEU A 188 6.61 8.28 0.78
C LEU A 188 8.15 8.26 0.63
N GLU A 189 8.80 9.41 0.45
CA GLU A 189 10.24 9.52 0.22
C GLU A 189 11.09 9.32 1.48
N ASN A 190 10.54 9.53 2.68
CA ASN A 190 11.30 9.43 3.92
C ASN A 190 10.54 8.65 4.99
N PHE A 191 10.93 7.39 5.17
CA PHE A 191 10.49 6.56 6.28
C PHE A 191 11.66 6.32 7.23
N ILE A 192 11.61 6.91 8.42
CA ILE A 192 12.64 6.70 9.43
C ILE A 192 12.09 5.77 10.50
N VAL A 193 12.80 4.66 10.72
CA VAL A 193 12.56 3.74 11.83
C VAL A 193 13.52 4.09 12.95
N ASP A 194 13.00 4.35 14.15
CA ASP A 194 13.77 4.64 15.36
C ASP A 194 13.23 3.84 16.54
N GLY A 195 14.05 2.98 17.14
CA GLY A 195 13.63 2.17 18.28
C GLY A 195 14.67 1.17 18.74
N ILE A 196 14.23 0.19 19.51
CA ILE A 196 15.10 -0.82 20.13
C ILE A 196 14.68 -2.20 19.66
N PHE A 197 15.63 -2.97 19.14
CA PHE A 197 15.48 -4.40 18.92
C PHE A 197 16.13 -5.17 20.07
N ILE A 198 15.39 -6.12 20.62
CA ILE A 198 15.85 -7.02 21.67
C ILE A 198 15.55 -8.45 21.24
N GLY A 199 16.57 -9.31 21.23
CA GLY A 199 16.40 -10.69 20.79
C GLY A 199 17.69 -11.47 20.77
N ASN A 200 17.68 -12.56 20.01
CA ASN A 200 18.82 -13.42 19.73
C ASN A 200 19.01 -13.51 18.22
N ILE A 201 20.26 -13.36 17.77
CA ILE A 201 20.68 -13.56 16.38
C ILE A 201 21.85 -14.54 16.41
N TYR A 202 21.73 -15.69 15.73
CA TYR A 202 22.69 -16.80 15.76
C TYR A 202 23.13 -17.17 17.19
N ASN A 203 22.15 -17.36 18.09
CA ASN A 203 22.35 -17.65 19.51
C ASN A 203 23.10 -16.57 20.31
N THR A 204 23.32 -15.39 19.73
CA THR A 204 23.93 -14.25 20.43
C THR A 204 22.83 -13.27 20.85
N PRO A 205 22.72 -12.92 22.14
CA PRO A 205 21.78 -11.90 22.58
C PRO A 205 22.15 -10.54 21.99
N VAL A 206 21.16 -9.86 21.44
CA VAL A 206 21.29 -8.54 20.84
C VAL A 206 20.30 -7.61 21.54
N ASN A 207 20.82 -6.47 21.98
CA ASN A 207 20.04 -5.32 22.41
C ASN A 207 20.62 -4.10 21.68
N LYS A 208 19.93 -3.64 20.65
CA LYS A 208 20.48 -2.63 19.74
C LYS A 208 19.45 -1.55 19.43
N ASN A 209 19.87 -0.30 19.57
CA ASN A 209 19.14 0.84 19.04
C ASN A 209 19.26 0.83 17.51
N ILE A 210 18.13 0.89 16.83
CA ILE A 210 18.03 0.96 15.38
C ILE A 210 17.50 2.33 15.03
N LYS A 211 18.29 3.10 14.28
CA LYS A 211 17.86 4.35 13.66
C LYS A 211 18.32 4.38 12.22
N THR A 212 17.39 4.25 11.29
CA THR A 212 17.72 4.02 9.88
C THR A 212 16.56 4.43 8.98
N ASN A 213 16.86 4.72 7.71
CA ASN A 213 15.85 4.90 6.69
C ASN A 213 15.35 3.51 6.24
N LEU A 214 14.07 3.40 5.92
CA LEU A 214 13.48 2.17 5.38
C LEU A 214 14.21 1.72 4.10
N GLU A 215 14.68 2.64 3.27
CA GLU A 215 15.43 2.31 2.06
C GLU A 215 16.75 1.57 2.37
N ASP A 216 17.46 1.98 3.43
CA ASP A 216 18.69 1.31 3.87
C ASP A 216 18.39 -0.05 4.52
N LEU A 217 17.27 -0.15 5.26
CA LEU A 217 16.75 -1.41 5.81
C LEU A 217 16.48 -2.45 4.72
N LEU A 218 15.82 -2.05 3.63
CA LEU A 218 15.49 -2.94 2.53
C LEU A 218 16.72 -3.41 1.75
N ASN A 219 17.81 -2.62 1.77
CA ASN A 219 19.06 -2.93 1.08
C ASN A 219 20.14 -3.58 1.98
N PHE A 220 19.81 -3.90 3.23
CA PHE A 220 20.73 -4.47 4.23
C PHE A 220 22.03 -3.66 4.43
N ARG A 221 21.97 -2.33 4.29
CA ARG A 221 23.12 -1.45 4.54
C ARG A 221 23.07 -0.99 6.00
N PHE A 222 23.81 -1.66 6.88
CA PHE A 222 23.87 -1.34 8.32
C PHE A 222 25.30 -1.29 8.84
#